data_AF-A0A8C1IDL5-F1
#
_entry.id   AF-A0A8C1IDL5-F1
#
_cell.length_a   1.000
_cell.length_b   1.000
_cell.length_c   1.000
_cell.angle_alpha   90.00
_cell.angle_beta   90.00
_cell.angle_gamma   90.00
#
_symmetry.space_group_name_H-M   'P 1'
#
loop_
_entity.id
_entity.type
_entity.pdbx_description
1 polymer ?
#
loop_
_entity_poly.entity_id
_entity_poly.type
_entity_poly.pdbx_seq_one_letter_code
_entity_poly.pdbx_strand_id
1 'polypeptide(L)'
;ISSILYAGEDKWSVDPRVSLVTLNQDEFTIKIEDVDLTDEGQYICAVQTSSRPRTTSVHIIVQVPPKILNLSKDLVVNEGSNVILMCLANGKPEPAIGWSMLSPSDDSLSSDSEILEIPFISRNRAGVYECTAANEIAVDTQTVELTVNYPPSVSDGKDVGVTLGQRGVLQCEADAVPEADFEWYRDDRRIFNGFDGIEIEDAGAFSKLTFFNVSEADYGNYTCVAINKLGSANTSIILYGKFQWLLVSILISGFSFICF
;
A
#
# COMPACT_ATOMS: atom_id res chain seq x y z
N ILE A 1 -8.04 -51.29 -6.03
CA ILE A 1 -7.70 -52.56 -5.31
C ILE A 1 -8.06 -52.30 -3.85
N SER A 2 -9.07 -52.99 -3.31
CA SER A 2 -9.47 -52.82 -1.90
C SER A 2 -8.46 -53.54 -1.00
N SER A 3 -7.56 -52.79 -0.36
CA SER A 3 -6.65 -53.33 0.67
C SER A 3 -7.37 -53.36 2.02
N ILE A 4 -7.39 -54.52 2.66
CA ILE A 4 -7.87 -54.67 4.04
C ILE A 4 -6.85 -53.98 4.96
N LEU A 5 -7.31 -53.03 5.78
CA LEU A 5 -6.44 -52.34 6.74
C LEU A 5 -6.25 -53.16 8.01
N TYR A 6 -7.35 -53.67 8.55
CA TYR A 6 -7.43 -54.47 9.77
C TYR A 6 -8.49 -55.57 9.62
N ALA A 7 -8.27 -56.69 10.31
CA ALA A 7 -9.27 -57.75 10.51
C ALA A 7 -9.26 -58.15 11.99
N GLY A 8 -10.28 -57.69 12.74
CA GLY A 8 -10.20 -57.74 14.22
C GLY A 8 -9.08 -56.85 14.73
N GLU A 9 -8.22 -57.39 15.59
CA GLU A 9 -7.02 -56.69 16.11
C GLU A 9 -5.79 -56.87 15.22
N ASP A 10 -5.86 -57.74 14.20
CA ASP A 10 -4.74 -58.02 13.31
C ASP A 10 -4.61 -56.90 12.25
N LYS A 11 -3.43 -56.27 12.22
CA LYS A 11 -3.07 -55.27 11.21
C LYS A 11 -2.68 -55.95 9.89
N TRP A 12 -3.40 -55.64 8.81
CA TRP A 12 -3.11 -56.13 7.45
C TRP A 12 -2.44 -55.06 6.57
N SER A 13 -2.69 -53.78 6.87
CA SER A 13 -2.00 -52.68 6.20
C SER A 13 -0.51 -52.68 6.53
N VAL A 14 0.33 -52.46 5.52
CA VAL A 14 1.78 -52.20 5.71
C VAL A 14 2.08 -50.73 6.02
N ASP A 15 1.08 -49.85 5.91
CA ASP A 15 1.24 -48.42 6.16
C ASP A 15 1.46 -48.18 7.67
N PRO A 16 2.61 -47.62 8.08
CA PRO A 16 2.91 -47.36 9.49
C PRO A 16 1.97 -46.31 10.10
N ARG A 17 1.39 -45.41 9.30
CA ARG A 17 0.49 -44.33 9.75
C ARG A 17 -0.86 -44.85 10.23
N VAL A 18 -1.25 -46.05 9.78
CA VAL A 18 -2.55 -46.64 10.10
C VAL A 18 -2.45 -47.44 11.41
N SER A 19 -3.28 -47.12 12.39
CA SER A 19 -3.35 -47.81 13.68
C SER A 19 -4.79 -48.10 14.07
N LEU A 20 -5.00 -49.15 14.87
CA LEU A 20 -6.29 -49.46 15.47
C LEU A 20 -6.32 -48.90 16.89
N VAL A 21 -7.37 -48.14 17.18
CA VAL A 21 -7.67 -47.58 18.49
C VAL A 21 -8.95 -48.25 18.98
N THR A 22 -8.84 -49.05 20.04
CA THR A 22 -9.98 -49.69 20.71
C THR A 22 -10.22 -48.98 22.03
N LEU A 23 -11.29 -48.20 22.13
CA LEU A 23 -11.65 -47.51 23.38
C LEU A 23 -12.33 -48.47 24.36
N ASN A 24 -13.16 -49.37 23.84
CA ASN A 24 -13.99 -50.32 24.58
C ASN A 24 -14.08 -51.65 23.80
N GLN A 25 -14.69 -52.69 24.39
CA GLN A 25 -14.87 -54.00 23.73
C GLN A 25 -15.75 -53.95 22.46
N ASP A 26 -16.57 -52.91 22.30
CA ASP A 26 -17.52 -52.77 21.19
C ASP A 26 -17.14 -51.64 20.20
N GLU A 27 -16.00 -50.99 20.38
CA GLU A 27 -15.60 -49.84 19.57
C GLU A 27 -14.25 -50.08 18.89
N PHE A 28 -14.28 -50.08 17.55
CA PHE A 28 -13.12 -50.27 16.69
C PHE A 28 -12.93 -49.04 15.81
N THR A 29 -11.90 -48.25 16.10
CA THR A 29 -11.60 -47.01 15.38
C THR A 29 -10.27 -47.13 14.66
N ILE A 30 -10.25 -46.87 13.35
CA ILE A 30 -9.00 -46.76 12.59
C ILE A 30 -8.52 -45.31 12.69
N LYS A 31 -7.28 -45.12 13.11
CA LYS A 31 -6.59 -43.83 13.11
C LYS A 31 -5.55 -43.86 12.00
N ILE A 32 -5.56 -42.85 11.14
CA ILE A 32 -4.56 -42.62 10.11
C ILE A 32 -3.84 -41.31 10.49
N GLU A 33 -2.56 -41.40 10.81
CA GLU A 33 -1.71 -40.24 11.10
C GLU A 33 -1.11 -39.66 9.80
N ASP A 34 -0.67 -38.40 9.83
CA ASP A 34 -0.01 -37.73 8.69
C ASP A 34 -0.74 -37.97 7.35
N VAL A 35 -2.05 -37.68 7.36
CA VAL A 35 -2.95 -37.91 6.23
C VAL A 35 -2.49 -37.13 5.00
N ASP A 36 -2.50 -37.78 3.85
CA ASP A 36 -2.20 -37.16 2.56
C ASP A 36 -3.35 -37.34 1.55
N LEU A 37 -3.25 -36.69 0.39
CA LEU A 37 -4.31 -36.72 -0.64
C LEU A 37 -4.65 -38.12 -1.16
N THR A 38 -3.77 -39.10 -1.01
CA THR A 38 -3.98 -40.49 -1.46
C THR A 38 -4.82 -41.30 -0.49
N ASP A 39 -4.96 -40.84 0.75
CA ASP A 39 -5.84 -41.46 1.75
C ASP A 39 -7.32 -41.13 1.52
N GLU A 40 -7.64 -40.22 0.61
CA GLU A 40 -9.02 -39.90 0.24
C GLU A 40 -9.71 -41.11 -0.40
N GLY A 41 -10.93 -41.41 0.07
CA GLY A 41 -11.71 -42.49 -0.51
C GLY A 41 -12.77 -43.06 0.41
N GLN A 42 -13.40 -44.12 -0.08
CA GLN A 42 -14.40 -44.85 0.68
C GLN A 42 -13.74 -45.93 1.55
N TYR A 43 -13.94 -45.83 2.86
CA TYR A 43 -13.51 -46.81 3.85
C TYR A 43 -14.73 -47.59 4.31
N ILE A 44 -14.58 -48.90 4.43
CA ILE A 44 -15.67 -49.80 4.79
C ILE A 44 -15.30 -50.51 6.08
N CYS A 45 -16.16 -50.38 7.09
CA CYS A 45 -16.11 -51.20 8.30
C CYS A 45 -17.14 -52.32 8.16
N ALA A 46 -16.66 -53.57 8.23
CA ALA A 46 -17.48 -54.77 8.12
C ALA A 46 -17.43 -55.55 9.43
N VAL A 47 -18.59 -55.82 10.01
CA VAL A 47 -18.74 -56.55 11.27
C VAL A 47 -19.48 -57.85 11.01
N GLN A 48 -18.90 -58.97 11.45
CA GLN A 48 -19.56 -60.26 11.41
C GLN A 48 -20.61 -60.36 12.53
N THR A 49 -21.85 -60.72 12.18
CA THR A 49 -22.89 -61.03 13.16
C THR A 49 -23.29 -62.50 13.09
N SER A 50 -24.06 -62.99 14.06
CA SER A 50 -24.55 -64.38 14.11
C SER A 50 -25.42 -64.79 12.92
N SER A 51 -25.91 -63.83 12.13
CA SER A 51 -26.73 -64.09 10.94
C SER A 51 -26.01 -63.72 9.65
N ARG A 52 -25.70 -62.43 9.46
CA ARG A 52 -25.07 -61.88 8.25
C ARG A 52 -24.05 -60.79 8.59
N PRO A 53 -23.00 -60.61 7.78
CA PRO A 53 -22.13 -59.45 7.91
C PRO A 53 -22.93 -58.16 7.78
N ARG A 54 -22.62 -57.17 8.61
CA ARG A 54 -23.11 -55.79 8.47
C ARG A 54 -21.95 -54.91 8.06
N THR A 55 -22.18 -54.03 7.09
CA THR A 55 -21.17 -53.09 6.62
C THR A 55 -21.66 -51.67 6.78
N THR A 56 -20.78 -50.78 7.19
CA THR A 56 -20.96 -49.34 7.08
C THR A 56 -19.81 -48.78 6.25
N SER A 57 -20.05 -47.68 5.55
CA SER A 57 -19.00 -47.00 4.78
C SER A 57 -18.94 -45.53 5.14
N VAL A 58 -17.73 -45.01 5.28
CA VAL A 58 -17.44 -43.59 5.42
C VAL A 58 -16.61 -43.15 4.23
N HIS A 59 -16.84 -41.95 3.73
CA HIS A 59 -15.98 -41.35 2.72
C HIS A 59 -15.09 -40.32 3.41
N ILE A 60 -13.79 -40.58 3.43
CA ILE A 60 -12.80 -39.64 3.95
C ILE A 60 -12.47 -38.68 2.81
N ILE A 61 -12.63 -37.38 3.04
CA ILE A 61 -12.21 -36.31 2.13
C ILE A 61 -11.01 -35.64 2.77
N VAL A 62 -9.92 -35.54 2.02
CA VAL A 62 -8.70 -34.89 2.49
C VAL A 62 -8.71 -33.45 2.01
N GLN A 63 -8.63 -32.52 2.95
CA GLN A 63 -8.66 -31.10 2.70
C GLN A 63 -7.25 -30.51 2.81
N VAL A 64 -6.95 -29.53 1.96
CA VAL A 64 -5.66 -28.83 1.85
C VAL A 64 -5.92 -27.34 2.03
N PRO A 65 -5.25 -26.67 2.98
CA PRO A 65 -5.31 -25.22 3.13
C PRO A 65 -4.94 -24.50 1.81
N PRO A 66 -5.45 -23.29 1.57
CA PRO A 66 -5.04 -22.50 0.41
C PRO A 66 -3.55 -22.15 0.49
N LYS A 67 -2.91 -22.04 -0.67
CA LYS A 67 -1.56 -21.49 -0.78
C LYS A 67 -1.39 -20.74 -2.10
N ILE A 68 -1.04 -19.46 -2.02
CA ILE A 68 -0.71 -18.62 -3.16
C ILE A 68 0.64 -19.08 -3.74
N LEU A 69 0.62 -19.46 -5.02
CA LEU A 69 1.77 -20.00 -5.75
C LEU A 69 2.43 -18.95 -6.62
N ASN A 70 1.62 -18.19 -7.35
CA ASN A 70 2.09 -17.15 -8.25
C ASN A 70 1.34 -15.85 -7.94
N LEU A 71 2.11 -14.78 -7.75
CA LEU A 71 1.62 -13.43 -7.54
C LEU A 71 2.36 -12.49 -8.48
N SER A 72 1.67 -11.47 -9.00
CA SER A 72 2.33 -10.33 -9.64
C SER A 72 3.39 -9.74 -8.71
N LYS A 73 4.48 -9.25 -9.28
CA LYS A 73 5.51 -8.54 -8.52
C LYS A 73 5.17 -7.05 -8.43
N ASP A 74 5.87 -6.36 -7.55
CA ASP A 74 5.80 -4.91 -7.44
C ASP A 74 6.00 -4.26 -8.80
N LEU A 75 5.18 -3.26 -9.08
CA LEU A 75 5.06 -2.67 -10.40
C LEU A 75 5.12 -1.15 -10.32
N VAL A 76 5.92 -0.56 -11.21
CA VAL A 76 6.00 0.89 -11.39
C VAL A 76 5.47 1.24 -12.77
N VAL A 77 4.38 2.00 -12.82
CA VAL A 77 3.73 2.44 -14.07
C VAL A 77 3.59 3.96 -14.11
N ASN A 78 3.23 4.52 -15.27
CA ASN A 78 2.87 5.94 -15.36
C ASN A 78 1.36 6.12 -15.21
N GLU A 79 0.93 7.26 -14.68
CA GLU A 79 -0.47 7.65 -14.59
C GLU A 79 -1.16 7.56 -15.96
N GLY A 80 -2.37 7.00 -16.00
CA GLY A 80 -3.14 6.71 -17.21
C GLY A 80 -2.84 5.35 -17.86
N SER A 81 -1.88 4.57 -17.35
CA SER A 81 -1.60 3.21 -17.86
C SER A 81 -2.69 2.21 -17.48
N ASN A 82 -2.79 1.11 -18.23
CA ASN A 82 -3.62 -0.04 -17.84
C ASN A 82 -2.77 -1.05 -17.07
N VAL A 83 -3.22 -1.46 -15.88
CA VAL A 83 -2.52 -2.40 -15.00
C VAL A 83 -3.32 -3.71 -14.90
N ILE A 84 -2.60 -4.83 -14.85
CA ILE A 84 -3.17 -6.16 -14.62
C ILE A 84 -2.35 -6.83 -13.51
N LEU A 85 -2.98 -7.13 -12.39
CA LEU A 85 -2.40 -7.95 -11.31
C LEU A 85 -2.99 -9.35 -11.35
N MET A 86 -2.17 -10.37 -11.08
CA MET A 86 -2.55 -11.78 -11.13
C MET A 86 -2.17 -12.47 -9.82
N CYS A 87 -3.08 -13.29 -9.32
CA CYS A 87 -2.88 -14.14 -8.15
C CYS A 87 -3.46 -15.53 -8.40
N LEU A 88 -2.62 -16.55 -8.26
CA LEU A 88 -2.99 -17.95 -8.43
C LEU A 88 -2.64 -18.70 -7.15
N ALA A 89 -3.61 -19.43 -6.62
CA ALA A 89 -3.46 -20.27 -5.45
C ALA A 89 -3.91 -21.70 -5.74
N ASN A 90 -3.45 -22.65 -4.94
CA ASN A 90 -4.01 -23.99 -4.88
C ASN A 90 -4.69 -24.21 -3.52
N GLY A 91 -5.50 -25.27 -3.42
CA GLY A 91 -6.16 -25.65 -2.17
C GLY A 91 -7.21 -26.73 -2.43
N LYS A 92 -7.67 -27.39 -1.37
CA LYS A 92 -8.78 -28.34 -1.45
C LYS A 92 -9.69 -28.21 -0.22
N PRO A 93 -10.93 -27.74 -0.34
CA PRO A 93 -11.61 -27.31 -1.58
C PRO A 93 -10.90 -26.16 -2.30
N GLU A 94 -11.19 -26.01 -3.59
CA GLU A 94 -10.64 -24.94 -4.42
C GLU A 94 -10.87 -23.58 -3.74
N PRO A 95 -9.82 -22.77 -3.54
CA PRO A 95 -9.95 -21.52 -2.80
C PRO A 95 -10.63 -20.44 -3.62
N ALA A 96 -11.46 -19.64 -2.96
CA ALA A 96 -11.90 -18.37 -3.49
C ALA A 96 -10.73 -17.38 -3.46
N ILE A 97 -10.45 -16.74 -4.59
CA ILE A 97 -9.38 -15.76 -4.73
C ILE A 97 -10.00 -14.38 -4.93
N GLY A 98 -9.47 -13.39 -4.23
CA GLY A 98 -9.87 -12.01 -4.41
C GLY A 98 -8.76 -11.02 -4.11
N TRP A 99 -8.98 -9.78 -4.52
CA TRP A 99 -8.09 -8.65 -4.34
C TRP A 99 -8.75 -7.55 -3.53
N SER A 100 -7.96 -6.84 -2.73
CA SER A 100 -8.35 -5.63 -2.02
C SER A 100 -7.20 -4.61 -2.02
N MET A 101 -7.52 -3.33 -1.89
CA MET A 101 -6.53 -2.27 -1.71
C MET A 101 -6.34 -1.99 -0.22
N LEU A 102 -5.16 -2.30 0.33
CA LEU A 102 -4.85 -2.11 1.74
C LEU A 102 -4.43 -0.67 2.06
N SER A 103 -3.71 -0.02 1.15
CA SER A 103 -3.19 1.34 1.38
C SER A 103 -3.13 2.13 0.07
N PRO A 104 -3.79 3.31 0.00
CA PRO A 104 -4.85 3.74 0.90
C PRO A 104 -5.98 2.72 0.94
N SER A 105 -6.56 2.49 2.13
CA SER A 105 -7.68 1.56 2.27
C SER A 105 -8.88 2.09 1.47
N ASP A 106 -9.27 1.36 0.43
CA ASP A 106 -10.39 1.70 -0.44
C ASP A 106 -11.17 0.44 -0.81
N ASP A 107 -12.26 0.19 -0.10
CA ASP A 107 -13.13 -0.97 -0.31
C ASP A 107 -13.78 -0.99 -1.70
N SER A 108 -13.80 0.16 -2.40
CA SER A 108 -14.34 0.25 -3.76
C SER A 108 -13.44 -0.43 -4.81
N LEU A 109 -12.18 -0.71 -4.45
CA LEU A 109 -11.19 -1.39 -5.28
C LEU A 109 -10.97 -2.82 -4.79
N SER A 110 -12.03 -3.62 -4.89
CA SER A 110 -12.02 -5.05 -4.62
C SER A 110 -12.43 -5.86 -5.85
N SER A 111 -11.94 -7.09 -5.94
CA SER A 111 -12.30 -8.03 -7.01
C SER A 111 -12.34 -9.45 -6.48
N ASP A 112 -13.38 -10.21 -6.80
CA ASP A 112 -13.50 -11.63 -6.44
C ASP A 112 -12.92 -12.55 -7.54
N SER A 113 -11.81 -12.13 -8.13
CA SER A 113 -11.16 -12.79 -9.28
C SER A 113 -9.67 -12.94 -9.05
N GLU A 114 -9.07 -13.94 -9.70
CA GLU A 114 -7.61 -14.13 -9.77
C GLU A 114 -6.89 -12.93 -10.42
N ILE A 115 -7.59 -12.25 -11.32
CA ILE A 115 -7.07 -11.13 -12.11
C ILE A 115 -7.78 -9.84 -11.70
N LEU A 116 -6.98 -8.84 -11.31
CA LEU A 116 -7.43 -7.47 -11.08
C LEU A 116 -6.96 -6.57 -12.23
N GLU A 117 -7.92 -6.03 -12.98
CA GLU A 117 -7.68 -5.07 -14.06
C GLU A 117 -7.96 -3.64 -13.59
N ILE A 118 -6.99 -2.75 -13.74
CA ILE A 118 -7.10 -1.33 -13.38
C ILE A 118 -6.80 -0.50 -14.64
N PRO A 119 -7.82 -0.17 -15.45
CA PRO A 119 -7.63 0.65 -16.63
C PRO A 119 -7.41 2.12 -16.22
N PHE A 120 -6.61 2.85 -17.00
CA PHE A 120 -6.35 4.28 -16.83
C PHE A 120 -6.02 4.68 -15.38
N ILE A 121 -5.03 4.03 -14.79
CA ILE A 121 -4.71 4.18 -13.37
C ILE A 121 -4.39 5.64 -12.98
N SER A 122 -4.99 6.11 -11.90
CA SER A 122 -4.74 7.43 -11.30
C SER A 122 -3.82 7.31 -10.07
N ARG A 123 -3.11 8.40 -9.72
CA ARG A 123 -2.17 8.41 -8.59
C ARG A 123 -2.76 8.04 -7.22
N ASN A 124 -4.06 8.26 -7.00
CA ASN A 124 -4.76 7.86 -5.77
C ASN A 124 -5.00 6.34 -5.66
N ARG A 125 -4.74 5.59 -6.74
CA ARG A 125 -4.75 4.13 -6.78
C ARG A 125 -3.34 3.53 -6.68
N ALA A 126 -2.34 4.35 -6.37
CA ALA A 126 -1.02 3.84 -5.99
C ALA A 126 -1.07 3.28 -4.57
N GLY A 127 -0.27 2.25 -4.31
CA GLY A 127 -0.05 1.70 -2.97
C GLY A 127 -0.12 0.18 -2.94
N VAL A 128 -0.57 -0.38 -1.82
CA VAL A 128 -0.44 -1.82 -1.53
C VAL A 128 -1.75 -2.54 -1.82
N TYR A 129 -1.68 -3.53 -2.70
CA TYR A 129 -2.78 -4.44 -3.03
C TYR A 129 -2.53 -5.80 -2.37
N GLU A 130 -3.56 -6.39 -1.78
CA GLU A 130 -3.51 -7.73 -1.20
C GLU A 130 -4.34 -8.70 -2.03
N CYS A 131 -3.73 -9.82 -2.39
CA CYS A 131 -4.45 -11.00 -2.82
C CYS A 131 -4.78 -11.87 -1.61
N THR A 132 -6.02 -12.31 -1.51
CA THR A 132 -6.51 -13.27 -0.52
C THR A 132 -6.96 -14.54 -1.22
N ALA A 133 -6.45 -15.69 -0.81
CA ALA A 133 -6.92 -17.01 -1.19
C ALA A 133 -7.51 -17.71 0.03
N ALA A 134 -8.78 -18.07 -0.01
CA ALA A 134 -9.51 -18.59 1.14
C ALA A 134 -10.33 -19.84 0.79
N ASN A 135 -10.27 -20.85 1.63
CA ASN A 135 -11.26 -21.92 1.66
C ASN A 135 -11.77 -22.13 3.08
N GLU A 136 -12.61 -23.13 3.29
CA GLU A 136 -13.20 -23.43 4.61
C GLU A 136 -12.18 -23.86 5.69
N ILE A 137 -10.92 -24.08 5.31
CA ILE A 137 -9.85 -24.55 6.20
C ILE A 137 -9.00 -23.41 6.71
N ALA A 138 -8.54 -22.54 5.81
CA ALA A 138 -7.70 -21.41 6.17
C ALA A 138 -7.75 -20.31 5.10
N VAL A 139 -6.97 -19.26 5.35
CA VAL A 139 -6.77 -18.12 4.47
C VAL A 139 -5.26 -17.93 4.30
N ASP A 140 -4.82 -17.68 3.07
CA ASP A 140 -3.46 -17.26 2.72
C ASP A 140 -3.55 -15.89 2.03
N THR A 141 -2.68 -14.95 2.42
CA THR A 141 -2.64 -13.62 1.82
C THR A 141 -1.22 -13.22 1.42
N GLN A 142 -1.11 -12.47 0.33
CA GLN A 142 0.16 -11.88 -0.12
C GLN A 142 -0.08 -10.53 -0.77
N THR A 143 0.91 -9.65 -0.72
CA THR A 143 0.79 -8.26 -1.15
C THR A 143 1.67 -7.91 -2.35
N VAL A 144 1.25 -6.89 -3.10
CA VAL A 144 1.96 -6.29 -4.22
C VAL A 144 1.94 -4.77 -4.07
N GLU A 145 3.09 -4.12 -4.23
CA GLU A 145 3.18 -2.66 -4.25
C GLU A 145 3.08 -2.12 -5.68
N LEU A 146 2.14 -1.20 -5.90
CA LEU A 146 1.90 -0.53 -7.17
C LEU A 146 2.25 0.95 -7.05
N THR A 147 3.38 1.35 -7.66
CA THR A 147 3.79 2.75 -7.74
C THR A 147 3.31 3.37 -9.05
N VAL A 148 2.67 4.54 -8.94
CA VAL A 148 2.22 5.32 -10.11
C VAL A 148 3.08 6.59 -10.22
N ASN A 149 3.82 6.71 -11.32
CA ASN A 149 4.58 7.91 -11.65
C ASN A 149 3.67 8.99 -12.25
N TYR A 150 3.87 10.24 -11.86
CA TYR A 150 3.15 11.40 -12.36
C TYR A 150 4.03 12.67 -12.32
N PRO A 151 3.79 13.66 -13.20
CA PRO A 151 4.54 14.91 -13.21
C PRO A 151 4.24 15.75 -11.95
N PRO A 152 5.13 16.69 -11.58
CA PRO A 152 4.95 17.48 -10.38
C PRO A 152 3.69 18.35 -10.42
N SER A 153 3.02 18.45 -9.28
CA SER A 153 1.95 19.42 -9.02
C SER A 153 2.40 20.30 -7.85
N VAL A 154 2.60 21.60 -8.11
CA VAL A 154 3.08 22.54 -7.09
C VAL A 154 1.89 23.20 -6.40
N SER A 155 1.95 23.32 -5.07
CA SER A 155 0.96 24.06 -4.27
C SER A 155 1.00 25.56 -4.58
N ASP A 156 -0.13 26.25 -4.36
CA ASP A 156 -0.17 27.71 -4.51
C ASP A 156 0.86 28.39 -3.59
N GLY A 157 1.62 29.30 -4.20
CA GLY A 157 2.64 30.08 -3.52
C GLY A 157 2.03 31.00 -2.47
N LYS A 158 2.66 31.09 -1.30
CA LYS A 158 2.20 31.96 -0.21
C LYS A 158 3.11 33.18 -0.10
N ASP A 159 2.59 34.35 -0.46
CA ASP A 159 3.31 35.62 -0.33
C ASP A 159 3.78 35.87 1.10
N VAL A 160 4.98 36.42 1.24
CA VAL A 160 5.66 36.57 2.52
C VAL A 160 6.02 38.03 2.77
N GLY A 161 5.43 38.60 3.82
CA GLY A 161 5.78 39.94 4.30
C GLY A 161 6.90 39.90 5.34
N VAL A 162 8.04 40.54 5.05
CA VAL A 162 9.21 40.57 5.94
C VAL A 162 9.70 42.00 6.15
N THR A 163 10.04 42.36 7.38
CA THR A 163 10.65 43.66 7.72
C THR A 163 12.13 43.66 7.34
N LEU A 164 12.65 44.79 6.87
CA LEU A 164 14.08 44.97 6.60
C LEU A 164 14.94 44.53 7.81
N GLY A 165 16.07 43.90 7.55
CA GLY A 165 16.94 43.40 8.62
C GLY A 165 16.62 41.98 9.09
N GLN A 166 15.42 41.47 8.80
CA GLN A 166 14.93 40.20 9.35
C GLN A 166 15.13 39.02 8.41
N ARG A 167 15.03 37.81 8.98
CA ARG A 167 15.04 36.56 8.23
C ARG A 167 13.73 36.38 7.47
N GLY A 168 13.82 36.15 6.16
CA GLY A 168 12.70 35.80 5.29
C GLY A 168 12.82 34.36 4.81
N VAL A 169 11.70 33.66 4.65
CA VAL A 169 11.69 32.29 4.13
C VAL A 169 10.54 32.15 3.14
N LEU A 170 10.86 31.83 1.89
CA LEU A 170 9.90 31.38 0.91
C LEU A 170 9.88 29.85 0.91
N GLN A 171 8.70 29.26 0.79
CA GLN A 171 8.54 27.81 0.80
C GLN A 171 7.71 27.38 -0.40
N CYS A 172 8.17 26.32 -1.05
CA CYS A 172 7.53 25.66 -2.16
C CYS A 172 7.29 24.19 -1.80
N GLU A 173 6.16 23.65 -2.24
CA GLU A 173 5.76 22.26 -2.01
C GLU A 173 5.27 21.67 -3.32
N ALA A 174 5.72 20.46 -3.66
CA ALA A 174 5.29 19.75 -4.85
C ALA A 174 4.97 18.28 -4.55
N ASP A 175 3.84 17.81 -5.07
CA ASP A 175 3.49 16.40 -5.11
C ASP A 175 3.95 15.80 -6.44
N ALA A 176 4.84 14.81 -6.40
CA ALA A 176 5.44 14.20 -7.58
C ALA A 176 5.94 12.78 -7.29
N VAL A 177 5.79 11.87 -8.26
CA VAL A 177 6.45 10.56 -8.26
C VAL A 177 7.10 10.31 -9.62
N PRO A 178 8.43 10.11 -9.71
CA PRO A 178 9.43 10.26 -8.64
C PRO A 178 9.45 11.67 -8.03
N GLU A 179 10.05 11.78 -6.84
CA GLU A 179 10.25 13.07 -6.16
C GLU A 179 10.86 14.11 -7.11
N ALA A 180 10.42 15.35 -6.95
CA ALA A 180 10.83 16.45 -7.82
C ALA A 180 12.13 17.10 -7.33
N ASP A 181 12.99 17.47 -8.27
CA ASP A 181 14.06 18.43 -8.05
C ASP A 181 13.50 19.85 -8.07
N PHE A 182 14.04 20.73 -7.24
CA PHE A 182 13.58 22.12 -7.12
C PHE A 182 14.60 23.12 -7.67
N GLU A 183 14.08 24.17 -8.29
CA GLU A 183 14.85 25.32 -8.74
C GLU A 183 14.14 26.62 -8.39
N TRP A 184 14.89 27.61 -7.93
CA TRP A 184 14.39 28.95 -7.64
C TRP A 184 14.86 29.95 -8.69
N TYR A 185 13.98 30.85 -9.09
CA TYR A 185 14.23 31.88 -10.08
C TYR A 185 13.76 33.24 -9.59
N ARG A 186 14.45 34.28 -10.06
CA ARG A 186 14.02 35.67 -9.96
C ARG A 186 14.35 36.35 -11.29
N ASP A 187 13.36 37.03 -11.87
CA ASP A 187 13.50 37.73 -13.16
C ASP A 187 14.17 36.85 -14.24
N ASP A 188 13.69 35.61 -14.37
CA ASP A 188 14.19 34.55 -15.27
C ASP A 188 15.65 34.09 -15.02
N ARG A 189 16.27 34.52 -13.91
CA ARG A 189 17.60 34.08 -13.51
C ARG A 189 17.52 33.04 -12.40
N ARG A 190 18.16 31.90 -12.62
CA ARG A 190 18.26 30.85 -11.61
C ARG A 190 19.08 31.34 -10.42
N ILE A 191 18.55 31.10 -9.23
CA ILE A 191 19.18 31.34 -7.94
C ILE A 191 19.94 30.08 -7.56
N PHE A 192 21.20 30.25 -7.14
CA PHE A 192 22.04 29.16 -6.67
C PHE A 192 22.39 29.36 -5.21
N ASN A 193 22.59 28.25 -4.50
CA ASN A 193 23.07 28.28 -3.13
C ASN A 193 24.46 28.97 -3.07
N GLY A 194 24.70 29.79 -2.03
CA GLY A 194 25.96 30.53 -1.87
C GLY A 194 26.02 31.92 -2.51
N PHE A 195 24.90 32.45 -3.02
CA PHE A 195 24.76 33.89 -3.26
C PHE A 195 24.57 34.65 -1.93
N ASP A 196 25.07 35.89 -1.88
CA ASP A 196 25.21 36.70 -0.67
C ASP A 196 23.90 36.75 0.16
N GLY A 197 23.94 36.20 1.38
CA GLY A 197 22.84 36.26 2.35
C GLY A 197 21.65 35.32 2.11
N ILE A 198 21.74 34.37 1.16
CA ILE A 198 20.66 33.39 0.90
C ILE A 198 21.10 31.93 1.03
N GLU A 199 20.14 31.06 1.31
CA GLU A 199 20.32 29.60 1.43
C GLU A 199 19.12 28.86 0.82
N ILE A 200 19.39 27.81 0.06
CA ILE A 200 18.37 26.91 -0.48
C ILE A 200 18.49 25.56 0.23
N GLU A 201 17.37 25.10 0.81
CA GLU A 201 17.25 23.80 1.46
C GLU A 201 16.12 23.00 0.80
N ASP A 202 16.46 21.85 0.22
CA ASP A 202 15.51 20.90 -0.36
C ASP A 202 15.32 19.71 0.58
N ALA A 203 14.07 19.32 0.82
CA ALA A 203 13.69 18.26 1.73
C ALA A 203 12.43 17.52 1.25
N GLY A 204 12.62 16.42 0.53
CA GLY A 204 11.53 15.59 -0.01
C GLY A 204 10.61 16.43 -0.91
N ALA A 205 9.34 16.55 -0.51
CA ALA A 205 8.32 17.32 -1.24
C ALA A 205 8.46 18.85 -1.11
N PHE A 206 9.44 19.37 -0.37
CA PHE A 206 9.57 20.80 -0.06
C PHE A 206 10.91 21.39 -0.49
N SER A 207 10.88 22.67 -0.87
CA SER A 207 12.08 23.50 -1.01
C SER A 207 11.89 24.84 -0.32
N LYS A 208 12.94 25.33 0.35
CA LYS A 208 12.94 26.61 1.05
C LYS A 208 14.05 27.51 0.54
N LEU A 209 13.69 28.74 0.18
CA LEU A 209 14.63 29.82 -0.09
C LEU A 209 14.65 30.77 1.12
N THR A 210 15.74 30.73 1.87
CA THR A 210 15.95 31.56 3.07
C THR A 210 16.79 32.77 2.73
N PHE A 211 16.35 33.93 3.21
CA PHE A 211 17.11 35.18 3.28
C PHE A 211 17.50 35.42 4.73
N PHE A 212 18.78 35.54 5.05
CA PHE A 212 19.22 35.77 6.44
C PHE A 212 18.99 37.21 6.91
N ASN A 213 19.12 38.16 6.00
CA ASN A 213 18.95 39.58 6.26
C ASN A 213 18.31 40.25 5.04
N VAL A 214 16.99 40.46 5.09
CA VAL A 214 16.23 41.03 3.97
C VAL A 214 16.56 42.51 3.78
N SER A 215 16.91 42.87 2.54
CA SER A 215 17.11 44.23 2.05
C SER A 215 15.98 44.65 1.09
N GLU A 216 15.90 45.95 0.76
CA GLU A 216 14.92 46.43 -0.24
C GLU A 216 15.11 45.77 -1.61
N ALA A 217 16.36 45.42 -1.95
CA ALA A 217 16.68 44.75 -3.21
C ALA A 217 16.19 43.30 -3.24
N ASP A 218 15.83 42.68 -2.11
CA ASP A 218 15.33 41.31 -2.07
C ASP A 218 13.83 41.21 -2.34
N TYR A 219 13.08 42.30 -2.15
CA TYR A 219 11.65 42.29 -2.46
C TYR A 219 11.40 42.07 -3.96
N GLY A 220 10.36 41.30 -4.25
CA GLY A 220 10.01 40.94 -5.62
C GLY A 220 9.29 39.61 -5.73
N ASN A 221 9.07 39.19 -6.98
CA ASN A 221 8.48 37.90 -7.30
C ASN A 221 9.58 36.84 -7.46
N TYR A 222 9.38 35.70 -6.83
CA TYR A 222 10.24 34.53 -6.92
C TYR A 222 9.45 33.37 -7.49
N THR A 223 10.02 32.66 -8.45
CA THR A 223 9.40 31.49 -9.05
C THR A 223 10.10 30.24 -8.54
N CYS A 224 9.35 29.35 -7.93
CA CYS A 224 9.80 28.00 -7.64
C CYS A 224 9.36 27.07 -8.78
N VAL A 225 10.27 26.24 -9.27
CA VAL A 225 10.01 25.23 -10.30
C VAL A 225 10.33 23.85 -9.72
N ALA A 226 9.36 22.94 -9.77
CA ALA A 226 9.53 21.54 -9.41
C ALA A 226 9.58 20.68 -10.69
N ILE A 227 10.56 19.79 -10.81
CA ILE A 227 10.88 19.05 -12.03
C ILE A 227 11.06 17.56 -11.72
N ASN A 228 10.45 16.68 -12.50
CA ASN A 228 10.83 15.27 -12.51
C ASN A 228 10.91 14.75 -13.96
N LYS A 229 11.18 13.45 -14.13
CA LYS A 229 11.32 12.81 -15.45
C LYS A 229 10.08 12.89 -16.35
N LEU A 230 8.90 13.23 -15.82
CA LEU A 230 7.63 13.30 -16.54
C LEU A 230 7.21 14.74 -16.88
N GLY A 231 7.80 15.75 -16.25
CA GLY A 231 7.45 17.14 -16.52
C GLY A 231 7.88 18.09 -15.42
N SER A 232 7.33 19.30 -15.46
CA SER A 232 7.61 20.36 -14.50
C SER A 232 6.37 21.19 -14.22
N ALA A 233 6.28 21.72 -13.01
CA ALA A 233 5.28 22.71 -12.60
C ALA A 233 5.96 23.83 -11.81
N ASN A 234 5.33 25.00 -11.73
CA ASN A 234 5.89 26.14 -11.03
C ASN A 234 4.83 26.94 -10.28
N THR A 235 5.29 27.76 -9.34
CA THR A 235 4.46 28.71 -8.60
C THR A 235 5.26 29.99 -8.36
N SER A 236 4.54 31.11 -8.19
CA SER A 236 5.13 32.43 -7.92
C SER A 236 4.82 32.85 -6.50
N ILE A 237 5.82 33.42 -5.82
CA ILE A 237 5.73 33.88 -4.44
C ILE A 237 6.30 35.28 -4.34
N ILE A 238 5.53 36.21 -3.78
CA ILE A 238 5.98 37.59 -3.59
C ILE A 238 6.61 37.73 -2.20
N LEU A 239 7.88 38.15 -2.16
CA LEU A 239 8.51 38.69 -0.96
C LEU A 239 8.28 40.20 -0.91
N TYR A 240 7.60 40.70 0.11
CA TYR A 240 7.26 42.11 0.22
C TYR A 240 7.55 42.71 1.60
N GLY A 241 7.66 44.04 1.66
CA GLY A 241 7.92 44.76 2.90
C GLY A 241 6.73 44.72 3.85
N LYS A 242 6.93 44.19 5.06
CA LYS A 242 5.93 44.26 6.13
C LYS A 242 6.08 45.57 6.88
N PHE A 243 5.15 46.51 6.65
CA PHE A 243 5.10 47.73 7.44
C PHE A 243 4.67 47.41 8.87
N GLN A 244 5.55 47.64 9.82
CA GLN A 244 5.23 47.59 11.23
C GLN A 244 4.76 48.98 11.65
N TRP A 245 3.48 49.14 11.97
CA TRP A 245 2.99 50.35 12.61
C TRP A 245 3.68 50.47 13.96
N LEU A 246 4.77 51.25 14.03
CA LEU A 246 5.17 51.84 15.28
C LEU A 246 4.01 52.76 15.66
N LEU A 247 3.27 52.42 16.71
CA LEU A 247 2.48 53.38 17.47
C LEU A 247 3.48 54.40 18.02
N VAL A 248 3.89 55.36 17.19
CA VAL A 248 4.52 56.56 17.67
C VAL A 248 3.37 57.35 18.26
N SER A 249 3.15 57.20 19.57
CA SER A 249 2.39 58.16 20.35
C SER A 249 3.15 59.48 20.33
N ILE A 250 3.04 60.20 19.20
CA ILE A 250 3.44 61.59 19.17
C ILE A 250 2.41 62.30 20.04
N LEU A 251 2.82 62.70 21.25
CA LEU A 251 2.17 63.77 21.99
C LEU A 251 2.35 65.06 21.17
N ILE A 252 1.64 65.17 20.05
CA ILE A 252 1.38 66.47 19.44
C ILE A 252 0.28 67.06 20.30
N SER A 253 0.71 67.88 21.26
CA SER A 253 -0.17 68.84 21.90
C SER A 253 -0.78 69.73 20.81
N GLY A 254 -2.00 69.37 20.40
CA GLY A 254 -2.87 70.14 19.52
C GLY A 254 -2.36 70.23 18.09
N PHE A 255 -2.97 69.48 17.17
CA PHE A 255 -3.64 70.07 16.01
C PHE A 255 -4.51 68.99 15.35
N SER A 256 -5.75 69.40 15.08
CA SER A 256 -6.83 68.60 14.50
C SER A 256 -6.52 68.21 13.06
N PHE A 257 -6.80 66.96 12.67
CA PHE A 257 -6.97 66.60 11.26
C PHE A 257 -8.35 65.99 11.06
N ILE A 258 -9.12 66.64 10.19
CA ILE A 258 -10.37 66.18 9.59
C ILE A 258 -9.98 65.23 8.46
N CYS A 259 -10.52 64.00 8.45
CA CYS A 259 -10.40 63.07 7.33
C CYS A 259 -11.43 63.39 6.24
N PHE A 260 -11.00 63.30 4.98
CA PHE A 260 -11.82 62.85 3.85
C PHE A 260 -11.21 61.55 3.32
#